data_AF-A0AAV3SXE2-F1
#
_entry.id   AF-A0AAV3SXE2-F1
#
_cell.length_a   1.000
_cell.length_b   1.000
_cell.length_c   1.000
_cell.angle_alpha   90.00
_cell.angle_beta   90.00
_cell.angle_gamma   90.00
#
_symmetry.space_group_name_H-M   'P 1'
#
loop_
_entity.id
_entity.type
_entity.pdbx_description
1 polymer ?
#
loop_
_entity_poly.entity_id
_entity_poly.type
_entity_poly.pdbx_seq_one_letter_code
_entity_poly.pdbx_strand_id
1 'polypeptide(L)'
;MSSKNVFGNEVSVDEQAFEKHDDVEIGEDGFEVVDETPEFRATVDMEVQAKVDSNHPDARVEEGPDHMFGKTLEQEERIKAREAELEHISAQAELSQQEGRAKRTRDIAAKRSAERRVKFQKRAASVNPMADPERDDPRAELTQEQLAAVNKQSMRLAEKLDGWSRAAIGRRLGEAVVGGKDLTSAVVGVFEELQTAPGTVIPIGKLEDVNRKEVSIEGRVEVLWDADSPAIAQVGLIADDSGKTKVTIWEKSDAPWIEEGEQVRIHKVARNWYEGRVSLAVTGWSTIMFPERGRWWE
;
A
#
# COMPACT_ATOMS: atom_id res chain seq x y z
N MET A 1 -30.41 28.32 -22.49
CA MET A 1 -30.52 27.42 -23.65
C MET A 1 -30.59 26.02 -23.11
N SER A 2 -31.79 25.44 -23.17
CA SER A 2 -32.14 24.10 -22.70
C SER A 2 -31.60 23.06 -23.68
N SER A 3 -31.00 21.98 -23.19
CA SER A 3 -30.85 20.76 -23.97
C SER A 3 -31.30 19.58 -23.12
N LYS A 4 -32.45 19.06 -23.52
CA LYS A 4 -33.22 17.95 -22.96
C LYS A 4 -32.80 16.72 -23.74
N ASN A 5 -32.07 15.79 -23.13
CA ASN A 5 -31.83 14.47 -23.72
C ASN A 5 -32.62 13.43 -22.94
N VAL A 6 -33.76 13.07 -23.51
CA VAL A 6 -34.56 11.89 -23.24
C VAL A 6 -33.88 10.73 -23.95
N PHE A 7 -33.51 9.68 -23.21
CA PHE A 7 -33.24 8.36 -23.80
C PHE A 7 -34.35 7.43 -23.32
N GLY A 8 -35.37 7.26 -24.16
CA GLY A 8 -36.25 6.11 -24.09
C GLY A 8 -35.48 4.94 -24.69
N ASN A 9 -35.33 3.86 -23.93
CA ASN A 9 -34.93 2.57 -24.48
C ASN A 9 -36.21 1.73 -24.55
N GLU A 10 -36.88 1.81 -25.70
CA GLU A 10 -37.86 0.81 -26.10
C GLU A 10 -37.12 -0.52 -26.23
N VAL A 11 -37.42 -1.46 -25.33
CA VAL A 11 -36.97 -2.84 -25.46
C VAL A 11 -37.86 -3.48 -26.51
N SER A 12 -37.37 -3.54 -27.75
CA SER A 12 -37.93 -4.42 -28.77
C SER A 12 -37.78 -5.86 -28.27
N VAL A 13 -38.92 -6.51 -28.04
CA VAL A 13 -39.00 -7.95 -27.84
C VAL A 13 -38.64 -8.57 -29.18
N ASP A 14 -37.38 -8.95 -29.35
CA ASP A 14 -36.96 -9.81 -30.45
C ASP A 14 -37.73 -11.14 -30.31
N GLU A 15 -38.61 -11.40 -31.27
CA GLU A 15 -39.15 -12.73 -31.57
C GLU A 15 -37.96 -13.63 -31.93
N GLN A 16 -37.32 -14.22 -30.92
CA GLN A 16 -36.37 -15.29 -31.13
C GLN A 16 -37.12 -16.56 -31.54
N ALA A 17 -37.29 -16.71 -32.86
CA ALA A 17 -37.53 -17.99 -33.49
C ALA A 17 -36.38 -18.94 -33.11
N PHE A 18 -36.69 -19.98 -32.35
CA PHE A 18 -35.79 -21.11 -32.14
C PHE A 18 -35.70 -21.89 -33.46
N GLU A 19 -34.76 -21.52 -34.32
CA GLU A 19 -34.31 -22.37 -35.43
C GLU A 19 -33.37 -23.42 -34.81
N LYS A 20 -33.88 -24.65 -34.59
CA LYS A 20 -33.02 -25.79 -34.24
C LYS A 20 -32.28 -26.21 -35.52
N HIS A 21 -30.97 -26.06 -35.52
CA HIS A 21 -30.08 -26.76 -36.44
C HIS A 21 -30.06 -28.24 -36.03
N ASP A 22 -30.57 -29.11 -36.88
CA ASP A 22 -30.34 -30.55 -36.79
C ASP A 22 -29.04 -30.86 -37.55
N ASP A 23 -27.93 -31.03 -36.81
CA ASP A 23 -26.68 -31.57 -37.38
C ASP A 23 -26.84 -33.09 -37.50
N VAL A 24 -26.81 -33.60 -38.74
CA VAL A 24 -26.91 -35.04 -39.03
C VAL A 24 -25.50 -35.64 -39.15
N GLU A 25 -25.13 -36.53 -38.23
CA GLU A 25 -23.90 -37.33 -38.34
C GLU A 25 -24.12 -38.55 -39.27
N ILE A 26 -23.27 -38.68 -40.30
CA ILE A 26 -23.32 -39.76 -41.30
C ILE A 26 -22.24 -40.80 -40.97
N GLY A 27 -22.64 -42.06 -40.78
CA GLY A 27 -21.72 -43.18 -40.54
C GLY A 27 -20.95 -43.64 -41.79
N GLU A 28 -19.87 -44.38 -41.60
CA GLU A 28 -18.90 -44.77 -42.66
C GLU A 28 -19.48 -45.64 -43.79
N ASP A 29 -20.68 -46.18 -43.62
CA ASP A 29 -21.41 -46.98 -44.64
C ASP A 29 -22.55 -46.19 -45.33
N GLY A 30 -22.64 -44.87 -45.13
CA GLY A 30 -23.54 -43.99 -45.88
C GLY A 30 -25.02 -44.04 -45.49
N PHE A 31 -25.36 -44.55 -44.30
CA PHE A 31 -26.70 -44.49 -43.72
C PHE A 31 -26.72 -43.62 -42.44
N GLU A 32 -27.84 -42.93 -42.23
CA GLU A 32 -28.12 -42.03 -41.10
C GLU A 32 -28.27 -42.82 -39.78
N VAL A 33 -27.50 -42.44 -38.75
CA VAL A 33 -27.58 -43.06 -37.42
C VAL A 33 -28.69 -42.38 -36.62
N VAL A 34 -29.82 -43.05 -36.44
CA VAL A 34 -30.92 -42.57 -35.60
C VAL A 34 -30.60 -42.93 -34.15
N ASP A 35 -30.19 -41.96 -33.34
CA ASP A 35 -30.08 -42.12 -31.88
C ASP A 35 -31.50 -42.25 -31.28
N GLU A 36 -31.83 -43.45 -30.76
CA GLU A 36 -33.12 -43.77 -30.12
C GLU A 36 -33.24 -43.19 -28.69
N THR A 37 -32.91 -41.92 -28.47
CA THR A 37 -33.35 -41.19 -27.28
C THR A 37 -34.64 -40.43 -27.60
N PRO A 38 -35.81 -40.86 -27.09
CA PRO A 38 -37.05 -40.15 -27.36
C PRO A 38 -37.00 -38.76 -26.71
N GLU A 39 -36.97 -37.71 -27.53
CA GLU A 39 -37.20 -36.35 -27.06
C GLU A 39 -38.64 -36.24 -26.57
N PHE A 40 -38.84 -36.19 -25.25
CA PHE A 40 -40.16 -35.94 -24.67
C PHE A 40 -40.60 -34.51 -24.99
N ARG A 41 -41.36 -34.36 -26.07
CA ARG A 41 -42.06 -33.11 -26.41
C ARG A 41 -43.41 -33.13 -25.71
N ALA A 42 -43.77 -32.04 -25.05
CA ALA A 42 -45.11 -31.90 -24.47
C ALA A 42 -46.13 -32.08 -25.59
N THR A 43 -47.19 -32.84 -25.33
CA THR A 43 -48.30 -32.92 -26.29
C THR A 43 -48.99 -31.56 -26.37
N VAL A 44 -49.57 -31.25 -27.53
CA VAL A 44 -50.32 -29.99 -27.73
C VAL A 44 -51.40 -29.84 -26.66
N ASP A 45 -52.03 -30.93 -26.23
CA ASP A 45 -53.01 -30.93 -25.14
C ASP A 45 -52.40 -30.55 -23.78
N MET A 46 -51.16 -30.98 -23.49
CA MET A 46 -50.44 -30.56 -22.28
C MET A 46 -50.04 -29.08 -22.34
N GLU A 47 -49.63 -28.57 -23.50
CA GLU A 47 -49.37 -27.13 -23.66
C GLU A 47 -50.64 -26.28 -23.56
N VAL A 48 -51.73 -26.74 -24.15
CA VAL A 48 -53.04 -26.09 -24.07
C VAL A 48 -53.53 -26.11 -22.63
N GLN A 49 -53.41 -27.24 -21.93
CA GLN A 49 -53.82 -27.34 -20.53
C GLN A 49 -52.95 -26.48 -19.62
N ALA A 50 -51.63 -26.47 -19.81
CA ALA A 50 -50.73 -25.58 -19.08
C ALA A 50 -51.07 -24.09 -19.30
N LYS A 51 -51.49 -23.73 -20.52
CA LYS A 51 -51.90 -22.35 -20.86
C LYS A 51 -53.27 -21.99 -20.30
N VAL A 52 -54.20 -22.95 -20.24
CA VAL A 52 -55.52 -22.79 -19.61
C VAL A 52 -55.36 -22.67 -18.10
N ASP A 53 -54.55 -23.53 -17.47
CA ASP A 53 -54.28 -23.51 -16.03
C ASP A 53 -53.57 -22.21 -15.62
N SER A 54 -52.63 -21.71 -16.44
CA SER A 54 -51.95 -20.42 -16.21
C SER A 54 -52.87 -19.20 -16.34
N ASN A 55 -53.97 -19.31 -17.12
CA ASN A 55 -54.95 -18.23 -17.30
C ASN A 55 -56.24 -18.43 -16.49
N HIS A 56 -56.36 -19.51 -15.70
CA HIS A 56 -57.55 -19.81 -14.93
C HIS A 56 -57.76 -18.74 -13.85
N PRO A 57 -58.98 -18.22 -13.64
CA PRO A 57 -59.25 -17.15 -12.66
C PRO A 57 -58.86 -17.55 -11.22
N ASP A 58 -58.90 -18.83 -10.87
CA ASP A 58 -58.45 -19.33 -9.56
C ASP A 58 -56.92 -19.47 -9.45
N ALA A 59 -56.19 -19.52 -10.58
CA ALA A 59 -54.73 -19.43 -10.62
C ALA A 59 -54.26 -17.96 -10.66
N ARG A 60 -55.17 -17.02 -10.99
CA ARG A 60 -54.99 -15.59 -10.70
C ARG A 60 -55.30 -15.35 -9.23
N VAL A 61 -54.40 -15.80 -8.37
CA VAL A 61 -54.36 -15.28 -7.00
C VAL A 61 -54.07 -13.78 -7.15
N GLU A 62 -55.05 -12.95 -6.81
CA GLU A 62 -54.91 -11.49 -6.82
C GLU A 62 -53.62 -11.08 -6.10
N GLU A 63 -52.96 -10.01 -6.56
CA GLU A 63 -51.80 -9.42 -5.87
C GLU A 63 -52.18 -9.15 -4.41
N GLY A 64 -51.74 -10.04 -3.52
CA GLY A 64 -51.89 -9.93 -2.09
C GLY A 64 -50.51 -9.68 -1.46
N PRO A 65 -50.44 -9.13 -0.25
CA PRO A 65 -49.17 -8.89 0.43
C PRO A 65 -48.32 -10.17 0.61
N ASP A 66 -48.95 -11.35 0.55
CA ASP A 66 -48.32 -12.63 0.82
C ASP A 66 -48.03 -13.50 -0.42
N HIS A 67 -48.52 -13.16 -1.63
CA HIS A 67 -48.39 -13.97 -2.85
C HIS A 67 -48.02 -13.13 -4.08
N MET A 68 -46.94 -13.51 -4.77
CA MET A 68 -46.43 -12.90 -5.99
C MET A 68 -47.02 -13.57 -7.23
N PHE A 69 -47.78 -12.81 -8.00
CA PHE A 69 -48.47 -13.29 -9.21
C PHE A 69 -47.51 -14.00 -10.18
N GLY A 70 -47.89 -15.21 -10.62
CA GLY A 70 -47.13 -15.98 -11.60
C GLY A 70 -45.85 -16.64 -11.07
N LYS A 71 -45.70 -16.76 -9.75
CA LYS A 71 -44.59 -17.48 -9.10
C LYS A 71 -45.10 -18.73 -8.39
N THR A 72 -44.30 -19.79 -8.45
CA THR A 72 -44.53 -20.99 -7.61
C THR A 72 -44.15 -20.69 -6.15
N LEU A 73 -44.75 -21.37 -5.17
CA LEU A 73 -44.45 -21.19 -3.75
C LEU A 73 -42.94 -21.27 -3.40
N GLU A 74 -42.20 -22.20 -4.02
CA GLU A 74 -40.73 -22.30 -3.84
C GLU A 74 -39.99 -21.04 -4.31
N GLN A 75 -40.45 -20.43 -5.41
CA GLN A 75 -39.89 -19.18 -5.93
C GLN A 75 -40.20 -18.01 -4.99
N GLU A 76 -41.39 -17.98 -4.39
CA GLU A 76 -41.77 -16.95 -3.43
C GLU A 76 -40.91 -17.01 -2.16
N GLU A 77 -40.75 -18.19 -1.58
CA GLU A 77 -39.90 -18.38 -0.40
C GLU A 77 -38.45 -18.00 -0.70
N ARG A 78 -37.95 -18.34 -1.90
CA ARG A 78 -36.61 -17.96 -2.35
C ARG A 78 -36.44 -16.45 -2.52
N ILE A 79 -37.47 -15.75 -3.02
CA ILE A 79 -37.46 -14.29 -3.15
C ILE A 79 -37.51 -13.65 -1.77
N LYS A 80 -38.44 -14.07 -0.89
CA LYS A 80 -38.55 -13.55 0.49
C LYS A 80 -37.27 -13.77 1.29
N ALA A 81 -36.63 -14.94 1.16
CA ALA A 81 -35.35 -15.23 1.80
C ALA A 81 -34.22 -14.32 1.29
N ARG A 82 -34.16 -14.08 -0.02
CA ARG A 82 -33.18 -13.16 -0.62
C ARG A 82 -33.40 -11.72 -0.17
N GLU A 83 -34.64 -11.26 -0.12
CA GLU A 83 -34.99 -9.91 0.34
C GLU A 83 -34.62 -9.72 1.81
N ALA A 84 -34.92 -10.69 2.67
CA ALA A 84 -34.50 -10.67 4.07
C ALA A 84 -32.97 -10.65 4.23
N GLU A 85 -32.24 -11.38 3.38
CA GLU A 85 -30.77 -11.34 3.36
C GLU A 85 -30.24 -9.97 2.88
N LEU A 86 -30.85 -9.40 1.83
CA LEU A 86 -30.52 -8.07 1.33
C LEU A 86 -30.80 -6.98 2.36
N GLU A 87 -31.91 -7.07 3.11
CA GLU A 87 -32.23 -6.18 4.22
C GLU A 87 -31.24 -6.31 5.37
N HIS A 88 -30.83 -7.54 5.70
CA HIS A 88 -29.79 -7.77 6.69
C HIS A 88 -28.44 -7.15 6.25
N ILE A 89 -28.05 -7.36 4.99
CA ILE A 89 -26.83 -6.77 4.40
C ILE A 89 -26.92 -5.25 4.36
N SER A 90 -28.07 -4.67 3.99
CA SER A 90 -28.25 -3.22 3.90
C SER A 90 -28.21 -2.56 5.28
N ALA A 91 -28.89 -3.13 6.27
CA ALA A 91 -28.83 -2.65 7.65
C ALA A 91 -27.40 -2.72 8.23
N GLN A 92 -26.67 -3.80 7.92
CA GLN A 92 -25.26 -3.93 8.31
C GLN A 92 -24.36 -2.95 7.55
N ALA A 93 -24.64 -2.70 6.27
CA ALA A 93 -23.93 -1.74 5.44
C ALA A 93 -24.11 -0.31 5.96
N GLU A 94 -25.34 0.11 6.32
CA GLU A 94 -25.62 1.41 6.95
C GLU A 94 -24.83 1.61 8.26
N LEU A 95 -24.75 0.56 9.08
CA LEU A 95 -23.93 0.56 10.31
C LEU A 95 -22.42 0.64 10.03
N SER A 96 -21.96 0.07 8.91
CA SER A 96 -20.56 0.07 8.49
C SER A 96 -20.11 1.37 7.79
N GLN A 97 -21.06 2.08 7.15
CA GLN A 97 -20.86 3.36 6.48
C GLN A 97 -20.84 4.54 7.48
N GLN A 98 -20.17 4.35 8.61
CA GLN A 98 -19.86 5.48 9.48
C GLN A 98 -18.85 6.38 8.80
N GLU A 99 -19.34 7.41 8.11
CA GLU A 99 -18.50 8.48 7.57
C GLU A 99 -17.52 8.97 8.63
N GLY A 100 -16.26 9.11 8.24
CA GLY A 100 -15.19 9.55 9.14
C GLY A 100 -14.71 8.52 10.16
N ARG A 101 -15.17 7.24 10.15
CA ARG A 101 -14.61 6.17 11.02
C ARG A 101 -13.09 6.11 10.92
N ALA A 102 -12.55 6.06 9.70
CA ALA A 102 -11.10 6.03 9.47
C ALA A 102 -10.37 7.24 10.07
N LYS A 103 -10.98 8.43 10.03
CA LYS A 103 -10.42 9.65 10.63
C LYS A 103 -10.44 9.54 12.16
N ARG A 104 -11.59 9.19 12.77
CA ARG A 104 -11.71 9.00 14.23
C ARG A 104 -10.75 7.94 14.75
N THR A 105 -10.62 6.82 14.04
CA THR A 105 -9.67 5.75 14.40
C THR A 105 -8.22 6.26 14.33
N ARG A 106 -7.85 7.03 13.30
CA ARG A 106 -6.53 7.68 13.23
C ARG A 106 -6.30 8.64 14.38
N ASP A 107 -7.28 9.48 14.72
CA ASP A 107 -7.17 10.45 15.81
C ASP A 107 -6.98 9.75 17.17
N ILE A 108 -7.77 8.70 17.44
CA ILE A 108 -7.63 7.88 18.65
C ILE A 108 -6.27 7.17 18.69
N ALA A 109 -5.84 6.59 17.55
CA ALA A 109 -4.54 5.93 17.46
C ALA A 109 -3.37 6.91 17.70
N ALA A 110 -3.46 8.14 17.16
CA ALA A 110 -2.48 9.19 17.37
C ALA A 110 -2.41 9.61 18.85
N LYS A 111 -3.57 9.84 19.49
CA LYS A 111 -3.65 10.17 20.92
C LYS A 111 -3.04 9.06 21.79
N ARG A 112 -3.48 7.82 21.60
CA ARG A 112 -2.94 6.65 22.34
C ARG A 112 -1.44 6.46 22.09
N SER A 113 -0.96 6.75 20.88
CA SER A 113 0.46 6.70 20.54
C SER A 113 1.25 7.76 21.33
N ALA A 114 0.75 8.99 21.40
CA ALA A 114 1.36 10.07 22.18
C ALA A 114 1.43 9.73 23.68
N GLU A 115 0.33 9.25 24.26
CA GLU A 115 0.28 8.83 25.67
C GLU A 115 1.28 7.70 25.98
N ARG A 116 1.37 6.70 25.09
CA ARG A 116 2.35 5.60 25.22
C ARG A 116 3.79 6.12 25.13
N ARG A 117 4.06 7.08 24.26
CA ARG A 117 5.40 7.69 24.11
C ARG A 117 5.81 8.43 25.38
N VAL A 118 4.92 9.24 25.95
CA VAL A 118 5.15 9.93 27.23
C VAL A 118 5.42 8.93 28.35
N LYS A 119 4.60 7.87 28.47
CA LYS A 119 4.82 6.81 29.47
C LYS A 119 6.14 6.06 29.28
N PHE A 120 6.58 5.86 28.04
CA PHE A 120 7.89 5.29 27.75
C PHE A 120 9.02 6.24 28.13
N GLN A 121 8.91 7.52 27.75
CA GLN A 121 9.88 8.56 28.06
C GLN A 121 10.06 8.75 29.58
N LYS A 122 8.97 8.78 30.37
CA LYS A 122 9.03 8.81 31.83
C LYS A 122 9.76 7.60 32.43
N ARG A 123 9.61 6.41 31.83
CA ARG A 123 10.37 5.22 32.26
C ARG A 123 11.84 5.33 31.88
N ALA A 124 12.12 5.78 30.65
CA ALA A 124 13.48 6.00 30.16
C ALA A 124 14.23 7.07 30.97
N ALA A 125 13.51 8.06 31.52
CA ALA A 125 14.04 9.12 32.38
C ALA A 125 14.81 8.60 33.60
N SER A 126 14.45 7.41 34.10
CA SER A 126 15.18 6.75 35.20
C SER A 126 16.63 6.39 34.85
N VAL A 127 16.92 6.14 33.57
CA VAL A 127 18.26 5.80 33.06
C VAL A 127 18.90 7.00 32.37
N ASN A 128 18.12 7.75 31.58
CA ASN A 128 18.56 8.97 30.91
C ASN A 128 17.64 10.13 31.31
N PRO A 129 18.05 10.99 32.27
CA PRO A 129 17.25 12.14 32.71
C PRO A 129 16.85 13.09 31.58
N MET A 130 17.58 13.13 30.46
CA MET A 130 17.25 13.97 29.31
C MET A 130 16.05 13.45 28.50
N ALA A 131 15.64 12.20 28.71
CA ALA A 131 14.46 11.61 28.08
C ALA A 131 13.15 11.99 28.80
N ASP A 132 13.21 12.70 29.93
CA ASP A 132 12.02 13.11 30.68
C ASP A 132 11.15 14.08 29.85
N PRO A 133 9.86 13.76 29.61
CA PRO A 133 8.99 14.62 28.84
C PRO A 133 8.61 15.94 29.55
N GLU A 134 8.83 16.04 30.86
CA GLU A 134 8.55 17.25 31.66
C GLU A 134 9.78 18.13 31.85
N ARG A 135 10.97 17.69 31.39
CA ARG A 135 12.19 18.51 31.42
C ARG A 135 12.12 19.61 30.36
N ASP A 136 12.55 20.81 30.77
CA ASP A 136 12.72 21.95 29.87
C ASP A 136 13.77 21.67 28.77
N ASP A 137 13.83 22.54 27.77
CA ASP A 137 14.86 22.45 26.73
C ASP A 137 16.27 22.57 27.36
N PRO A 138 17.20 21.64 27.08
CA PRO A 138 18.55 21.67 27.66
C PRO A 138 19.30 22.97 27.37
N ARG A 139 18.92 23.68 26.30
CA ARG A 139 19.51 24.98 25.96
C ARG A 139 19.22 26.07 27.00
N ALA A 140 18.19 25.91 27.84
CA ALA A 140 17.87 26.86 28.92
C ALA A 140 18.89 26.81 30.07
N GLU A 141 19.64 25.72 30.21
CA GLU A 141 20.66 25.54 31.25
C GLU A 141 22.04 26.08 30.83
N LEU A 142 22.20 26.47 29.57
CA LEU A 142 23.45 26.97 29.02
C LEU A 142 23.67 28.44 29.37
N THR A 143 24.93 28.82 29.59
CA THR A 143 25.32 30.23 29.62
C THR A 143 25.03 30.90 28.28
N GLN A 144 24.89 32.23 28.27
CA GLN A 144 24.63 32.99 27.06
C GLN A 144 25.69 32.76 25.97
N GLU A 145 26.96 32.64 26.37
CA GLU A 145 28.08 32.34 25.46
C GLU A 145 27.97 30.93 24.87
N GLN A 146 27.72 29.92 25.70
CA GLN A 146 27.52 28.54 25.24
C GLN A 146 26.31 28.45 24.31
N LEU A 147 25.20 29.10 24.65
CA LEU A 147 23.99 29.13 23.83
C LEU A 147 24.24 29.78 22.47
N ALA A 148 24.97 30.90 22.44
CA ALA A 148 25.36 31.55 21.19
C ALA A 148 26.23 30.62 20.33
N ALA A 149 27.19 29.93 20.94
CA ALA A 149 28.07 28.99 20.26
C ALA A 149 27.30 27.77 19.71
N VAL A 150 26.41 27.17 20.51
CA VAL A 150 25.50 26.09 20.08
C VAL A 150 24.64 26.55 18.92
N ASN A 151 24.04 27.74 18.99
CA ASN A 151 23.22 28.29 17.93
C ASN A 151 24.00 28.47 16.62
N LYS A 152 25.25 28.95 16.70
CA LYS A 152 26.13 29.08 15.53
C LYS A 152 26.45 27.72 14.90
N GLN A 153 26.79 26.73 15.72
CA GLN A 153 27.10 25.38 15.23
C GLN A 153 25.86 24.69 14.67
N SER A 154 24.69 24.90 15.27
CA SER A 154 23.42 24.34 14.80
C SER A 154 23.08 24.81 13.39
N MET A 155 23.36 26.08 13.07
CA MET A 155 23.19 26.61 11.71
C MET A 155 24.12 25.91 10.72
N ARG A 156 25.43 25.84 11.06
CA ARG A 156 26.44 25.19 10.23
C ARG A 156 26.13 23.71 9.96
N LEU A 157 25.62 22.99 10.96
CA LEU A 157 25.27 21.58 10.81
C LEU A 157 23.97 21.38 10.03
N ALA A 158 22.99 22.28 10.16
CA ALA A 158 21.73 22.20 9.41
C ALA A 158 21.96 22.35 7.89
N GLU A 159 22.99 23.09 7.47
CA GLU A 159 23.40 23.19 6.06
C GLU A 159 24.00 21.88 5.51
N LYS A 160 24.48 20.99 6.37
CA LYS A 160 25.16 19.73 5.98
C LYS A 160 24.31 18.48 6.21
N LEU A 161 23.38 18.54 7.16
CA LEU A 161 22.55 17.42 7.57
C LEU A 161 21.13 17.62 7.05
N ASP A 162 20.89 17.16 5.83
CA ASP A 162 19.58 17.20 5.21
C ASP A 162 18.54 16.48 6.08
N GLY A 163 17.34 17.06 6.15
CA GLY A 163 16.22 16.54 6.95
C GLY A 163 16.25 16.92 8.44
N TRP A 164 17.30 17.58 8.93
CA TRP A 164 17.38 18.03 10.32
C TRP A 164 17.16 19.53 10.46
N SER A 165 16.25 19.91 11.37
CA SER A 165 16.05 21.33 11.67
C SER A 165 17.16 21.86 12.58
N ARG A 166 17.51 23.15 12.42
CA ARG A 166 18.41 23.87 13.33
C ARG A 166 18.01 23.70 14.80
N ALA A 167 16.71 23.71 15.10
CA ALA A 167 16.21 23.56 16.46
C ALA A 167 16.46 22.14 17.01
N ALA A 168 16.26 21.11 16.20
CA ALA A 168 16.54 19.72 16.59
C ALA A 168 18.03 19.51 16.85
N ILE A 169 18.90 20.02 15.96
CA ILE A 169 20.36 19.97 16.14
C ILE A 169 20.77 20.74 17.39
N GLY A 170 20.24 21.95 17.58
CA GLY A 170 20.56 22.77 18.75
C GLY A 170 20.15 22.13 20.07
N ARG A 171 19.01 21.43 20.10
CA ARG A 171 18.59 20.66 21.28
C ARG A 171 19.60 19.54 21.58
N ARG A 172 20.04 18.78 20.57
CA ARG A 172 21.03 17.69 20.74
C ARG A 172 22.40 18.19 21.17
N LEU A 173 22.87 19.30 20.60
CA LEU A 173 24.10 19.97 21.02
C LEU A 173 23.98 20.48 22.47
N GLY A 174 22.85 21.08 22.82
CA GLY A 174 22.58 21.51 24.20
C GLY A 174 22.62 20.35 25.18
N GLU A 175 21.96 19.23 24.85
CA GLU A 175 22.00 18.00 25.64
C GLU A 175 23.43 17.49 25.86
N ALA A 176 24.26 17.47 24.81
CA ALA A 176 25.64 17.04 24.90
C ALA A 176 26.50 17.95 25.79
N VAL A 177 26.33 19.28 25.68
CA VAL A 177 27.08 20.27 26.48
C VAL A 177 26.63 20.26 27.94
N VAL A 178 25.33 20.17 28.22
CA VAL A 178 24.80 20.01 29.58
C VAL A 178 25.27 18.69 30.20
N GLY A 179 25.40 17.64 29.39
CA GLY A 179 26.00 16.36 29.78
C GLY A 179 27.52 16.41 30.06
N GLY A 180 28.14 17.59 29.98
CA GLY A 180 29.55 17.81 30.35
C GLY A 180 30.54 17.68 29.20
N LYS A 181 30.09 17.47 27.95
CA LYS A 181 31.00 17.49 26.79
C LYS A 181 31.41 18.91 26.45
N ASP A 182 32.67 19.10 26.06
CA ASP A 182 33.07 20.36 25.45
C ASP A 182 32.36 20.54 24.10
N LEU A 183 32.26 21.80 23.65
CA LEU A 183 31.51 22.14 22.44
C LEU A 183 32.04 21.42 21.19
N THR A 184 33.36 21.21 21.07
CA THR A 184 33.93 20.57 19.88
C THR A 184 33.59 19.09 19.83
N SER A 185 33.75 18.39 20.95
CA SER A 185 33.35 16.99 21.09
C SER A 185 31.83 16.81 20.92
N ALA A 186 31.03 17.74 21.45
CA ALA A 186 29.58 17.74 21.27
C ALA A 186 29.21 17.86 19.79
N VAL A 187 29.84 18.77 19.06
CA VAL A 187 29.58 18.99 17.63
C VAL A 187 29.94 17.79 16.77
N VAL A 188 31.11 17.19 16.99
CA VAL A 188 31.54 15.99 16.24
C VAL A 188 30.59 14.83 16.53
N GLY A 189 30.34 14.53 17.81
CA GLY A 189 29.49 13.41 18.19
C GLY A 189 28.04 13.56 17.69
N VAL A 190 27.45 14.75 17.79
CA VAL A 190 26.10 15.00 17.29
C VAL A 190 26.06 14.92 15.76
N PHE A 191 27.09 15.40 15.06
CA PHE A 191 27.15 15.26 13.61
C PHE A 191 27.16 13.79 13.18
N GLU A 192 28.01 12.96 13.78
CA GLU A 192 28.09 11.53 13.48
C GLU A 192 26.79 10.78 13.80
N GLU A 193 26.18 11.08 14.96
CA GLU A 193 24.89 10.52 15.37
C GLU A 193 23.80 10.86 14.35
N LEU A 194 23.68 12.14 13.96
CA LEU A 194 22.61 12.60 13.08
C LEU A 194 22.81 12.19 11.62
N GLN A 195 24.06 12.09 11.15
CA GLN A 195 24.39 11.61 9.81
C GLN A 195 23.99 10.14 9.61
N THR A 196 24.05 9.35 10.69
CA THR A 196 23.70 7.91 10.67
C THR A 196 22.33 7.63 11.31
N ALA A 197 21.57 8.65 11.66
CA ALA A 197 20.29 8.50 12.34
C ALA A 197 19.24 7.75 11.50
N PRO A 198 18.26 7.08 12.12
CA PRO A 198 17.19 6.41 11.38
C PRO A 198 16.37 7.39 10.55
N GLY A 199 15.99 6.99 9.33
CA GLY A 199 15.15 7.81 8.45
C GLY A 199 15.90 8.85 7.62
N THR A 200 17.22 8.97 7.76
CA THR A 200 18.05 9.78 6.87
C THR A 200 18.77 8.94 5.81
N VAL A 201 19.26 9.62 4.77
CA VAL A 201 20.19 9.06 3.79
C VAL A 201 21.58 9.04 4.42
N ILE A 202 22.17 7.84 4.48
CA ILE A 202 23.48 7.60 5.09
C ILE A 202 24.54 7.57 3.98
N PRO A 203 25.73 8.18 4.19
CA PRO A 203 26.85 7.99 3.30
C PRO A 203 27.26 6.51 3.19
N ILE A 204 27.58 6.05 1.98
CA ILE A 204 27.90 4.64 1.70
C ILE A 204 29.12 4.16 2.51
N GLY A 205 30.13 5.00 2.70
CA GLY A 205 31.32 4.71 3.50
C GLY A 205 31.05 4.54 5.00
N LYS A 206 29.86 4.88 5.48
CA LYS A 206 29.44 4.76 6.89
C LYS A 206 28.51 3.59 7.15
N LEU A 207 28.24 2.76 6.15
CA LEU A 207 27.29 1.64 6.27
C LEU A 207 27.74 0.56 7.27
N GLU A 208 29.04 0.41 7.50
CA GLU A 208 29.62 -0.56 8.44
C GLU A 208 29.34 -0.15 9.90
N ASP A 209 29.40 1.15 10.19
CA ASP A 209 29.18 1.73 11.52
C ASP A 209 27.71 1.63 11.99
N VAL A 210 26.79 1.34 11.08
CA VAL A 210 25.35 1.43 11.31
C VAL A 210 24.74 0.10 11.77
N ASN A 211 24.39 -0.04 13.04
CA ASN A 211 23.78 -1.29 13.55
C ASN A 211 22.26 -1.38 13.35
N ARG A 212 21.80 -1.37 12.08
CA ARG A 212 20.39 -1.68 11.72
C ARG A 212 20.29 -2.51 10.44
N LYS A 213 19.14 -3.17 10.28
CA LYS A 213 18.85 -4.05 9.15
C LYS A 213 18.53 -3.29 7.87
N GLU A 214 17.96 -2.09 7.98
CA GLU A 214 17.53 -1.30 6.84
C GLU A 214 18.16 0.09 6.91
N VAL A 215 18.61 0.58 5.76
CA VAL A 215 19.24 1.89 5.61
C VAL A 215 18.65 2.61 4.41
N SER A 216 18.89 3.92 4.30
CA SER A 216 18.65 4.65 3.06
C SER A 216 19.96 5.20 2.57
N ILE A 217 20.22 5.12 1.28
CA ILE A 217 21.44 5.62 0.65
C ILE A 217 21.12 6.42 -0.60
N GLU A 218 22.08 7.21 -1.03
CA GLU A 218 22.05 7.92 -2.30
C GLU A 218 23.43 7.79 -2.94
N GLY A 219 23.46 7.57 -4.25
CA GLY A 219 24.71 7.40 -4.97
C GLY A 219 24.47 7.23 -6.46
N ARG A 220 25.57 7.24 -7.22
CA ARG A 220 25.58 6.96 -8.65
C ARG A 220 25.86 5.49 -8.89
N VAL A 221 25.09 4.88 -9.78
CA VAL A 221 25.33 3.52 -10.26
C VAL A 221 26.59 3.55 -11.12
N GLU A 222 27.67 2.94 -10.67
CA GLU A 222 28.95 2.93 -11.42
C GLU A 222 28.97 1.83 -12.47
N VAL A 223 28.51 0.63 -12.10
CA VAL A 223 28.60 -0.58 -12.92
C VAL A 223 27.39 -1.48 -12.64
N LEU A 224 26.81 -2.06 -13.69
CA LEU A 224 25.85 -3.15 -13.63
C LEU A 224 26.51 -4.41 -14.20
N TRP A 225 26.22 -5.56 -13.58
CA TRP A 225 26.70 -6.86 -14.05
C TRP A 225 25.54 -7.73 -14.49
N ASP A 226 25.83 -8.69 -15.36
CA ASP A 226 24.88 -9.74 -15.71
C ASP A 226 24.50 -10.57 -14.49
N ALA A 227 23.21 -10.85 -14.36
CA ALA A 227 22.68 -11.61 -13.23
C ALA A 227 22.98 -13.11 -13.39
N ASP A 228 23.69 -13.70 -12.42
CA ASP A 228 23.99 -15.14 -12.38
C ASP A 228 22.78 -16.02 -12.01
N SER A 229 21.63 -15.42 -11.67
CA SER A 229 20.44 -16.15 -11.22
C SER A 229 19.16 -15.42 -11.67
N PRO A 230 18.12 -16.15 -12.10
CA PRO A 230 16.82 -15.55 -12.46
C PRO A 230 16.11 -14.89 -11.26
N ALA A 231 16.54 -15.16 -10.03
CA ALA A 231 16.01 -14.48 -8.84
C ALA A 231 16.52 -13.04 -8.70
N ILE A 232 17.59 -12.68 -9.40
CA ILE A 232 18.21 -11.35 -9.36
C ILE A 232 17.75 -10.60 -10.61
N ALA A 233 17.08 -9.47 -10.42
CA ALA A 233 16.72 -8.57 -11.52
C ALA A 233 17.93 -7.80 -12.02
N GLN A 234 18.67 -7.18 -11.10
CA GLN A 234 19.87 -6.42 -11.39
C GLN A 234 20.86 -6.54 -10.23
N VAL A 235 22.16 -6.51 -10.54
CA VAL A 235 23.22 -6.43 -9.54
C VAL A 235 24.27 -5.45 -10.03
N GLY A 236 24.79 -4.64 -9.12
CA GLY A 236 25.68 -3.55 -9.50
C GLY A 236 26.46 -2.95 -8.35
N LEU A 237 27.26 -1.95 -8.69
CA LEU A 237 28.06 -1.15 -7.78
C LEU A 237 27.47 0.25 -7.73
N ILE A 238 27.17 0.73 -6.52
CA ILE A 238 26.74 2.10 -6.28
C ILE A 238 27.77 2.82 -5.42
N ALA A 239 28.06 4.07 -5.77
CA ALA A 239 29.07 4.88 -5.11
C ALA A 239 28.60 6.30 -4.81
N ASP A 240 29.14 6.88 -3.75
CA ASP A 240 29.08 8.29 -3.42
C ASP A 240 30.49 8.77 -3.04
N ASP A 241 30.62 10.04 -2.67
CA ASP A 241 31.91 10.62 -2.28
C ASP A 241 32.55 9.95 -1.05
N SER A 242 31.78 9.19 -0.27
CA SER A 242 32.24 8.51 0.95
C SER A 242 32.67 7.06 0.72
N GLY A 243 32.19 6.41 -0.33
CA GLY A 243 32.56 5.03 -0.64
C GLY A 243 31.66 4.37 -1.67
N LYS A 244 31.84 3.05 -1.81
CA LYS A 244 31.09 2.23 -2.77
C LYS A 244 30.68 0.90 -2.16
N THR A 245 29.53 0.40 -2.58
CA THR A 245 28.97 -0.87 -2.11
C THR A 245 28.23 -1.60 -3.22
N LYS A 246 28.18 -2.92 -3.10
CA LYS A 246 27.40 -3.77 -4.00
C LYS A 246 25.92 -3.61 -3.66
N VAL A 247 25.09 -3.38 -4.66
CA VAL A 247 23.62 -3.42 -4.56
C VAL A 247 23.08 -4.59 -5.38
N THR A 248 22.09 -5.28 -4.83
CA THR A 248 21.39 -6.40 -5.47
C THR A 248 19.89 -6.11 -5.45
N ILE A 249 19.27 -6.10 -6.63
CA ILE A 249 17.84 -5.92 -6.81
C ILE A 249 17.23 -7.27 -7.10
N TRP A 250 16.34 -7.72 -6.22
CA TRP A 250 15.66 -9.01 -6.38
C TRP A 250 14.51 -8.90 -7.38
N GLU A 251 14.28 -9.93 -8.20
CA GLU A 251 13.16 -9.98 -9.14
C GLU A 251 11.82 -9.78 -8.42
N LYS A 252 11.60 -10.48 -7.30
CA LYS A 252 10.42 -10.33 -6.44
C LYS A 252 10.25 -8.96 -5.78
N SER A 253 11.23 -8.06 -5.89
CA SER A 253 11.07 -6.69 -5.38
C SER A 253 10.20 -5.82 -6.29
N ASP A 254 10.03 -6.21 -7.56
CA ASP A 254 9.33 -5.42 -8.59
C ASP A 254 9.81 -3.95 -8.62
N ALA A 255 11.10 -3.75 -8.36
CA ALA A 255 11.70 -2.43 -8.29
C ALA A 255 11.92 -1.87 -9.71
N PRO A 256 11.82 -0.54 -9.90
CA PRO A 256 12.14 0.09 -11.17
C PRO A 256 13.59 -0.19 -11.60
N TRP A 257 13.80 -0.39 -12.91
CA TRP A 257 15.13 -0.59 -13.48
C TRP A 257 16.02 0.64 -13.28
N ILE A 258 17.27 0.40 -12.89
CA ILE A 258 18.34 1.41 -12.78
C ILE A 258 19.30 1.30 -13.98
N GLU A 259 19.91 2.42 -14.36
CA GLU A 259 20.89 2.48 -15.46
C GLU A 259 22.30 2.79 -14.94
N GLU A 260 23.33 2.37 -15.68
CA GLU A 260 24.70 2.78 -15.39
C GLU A 260 24.87 4.29 -15.55
N GLY A 261 25.65 4.89 -14.67
CA GLY A 261 25.85 6.32 -14.61
C GLY A 261 24.71 7.09 -13.98
N GLU A 262 23.62 6.45 -13.54
CA GLU A 262 22.44 7.15 -13.01
C GLU A 262 22.55 7.48 -11.51
N GLN A 263 22.11 8.67 -11.10
CA GLN A 263 21.94 9.00 -9.69
C GLN A 263 20.64 8.41 -9.15
N VAL A 264 20.73 7.62 -8.08
CA VAL A 264 19.58 7.00 -7.43
C VAL A 264 19.59 7.22 -5.91
N ARG A 265 18.39 7.36 -5.34
CA ARG A 265 18.16 7.35 -3.88
C ARG A 265 17.33 6.14 -3.52
N ILE A 266 17.90 5.24 -2.72
CA ILE A 266 17.27 3.98 -2.34
C ILE A 266 16.90 4.04 -0.85
N HIS A 267 15.61 3.99 -0.56
CA HIS A 267 15.07 3.96 0.79
C HIS A 267 14.81 2.54 1.27
N LYS A 268 15.04 2.30 2.57
CA LYS A 268 14.80 1.02 3.26
C LYS A 268 15.41 -0.18 2.53
N VAL A 269 16.65 -0.02 2.10
CA VAL A 269 17.42 -1.12 1.50
C VAL A 269 17.95 -2.02 2.62
N ALA A 270 17.86 -3.33 2.42
CA ALA A 270 18.31 -4.30 3.41
C ALA A 270 19.84 -4.37 3.42
N ARG A 271 20.42 -4.23 4.60
CA ARG A 271 21.85 -4.31 4.84
C ARG A 271 22.25 -5.76 5.10
N ASN A 272 23.16 -6.27 4.28
CA ASN A 272 23.75 -7.60 4.40
C ASN A 272 25.28 -7.49 4.53
N TRP A 273 25.92 -8.59 4.94
CA TRP A 273 27.37 -8.71 5.02
C TRP A 273 27.83 -9.77 4.03
N TYR A 274 28.83 -9.43 3.21
CA TYR A 274 29.44 -10.33 2.24
C TYR A 274 30.94 -10.08 2.22
N GLU A 275 31.74 -11.12 2.51
CA GLU A 275 33.21 -11.06 2.54
C GLU A 275 33.78 -9.90 3.36
N GLY A 276 33.18 -9.62 4.52
CA GLY A 276 33.63 -8.56 5.43
C GLY A 276 33.26 -7.14 5.00
N ARG A 277 32.50 -6.98 3.90
CA ARG A 277 31.96 -5.69 3.45
C ARG A 277 30.44 -5.69 3.53
N VAL A 278 29.87 -4.52 3.73
CA VAL A 278 28.42 -4.35 3.62
C VAL A 278 28.01 -4.42 2.16
N SER A 279 26.95 -5.19 1.89
CA SER A 279 26.22 -5.22 0.62
C SER A 279 24.76 -4.87 0.86
N LEU A 280 24.11 -4.30 -0.14
CA LEU A 280 22.74 -3.81 -0.07
C LEU A 280 21.80 -4.67 -0.92
N ALA A 281 20.61 -4.94 -0.41
CA ALA A 281 19.58 -5.70 -1.10
C ALA A 281 18.27 -4.90 -1.19
N VAL A 282 17.81 -4.62 -2.40
CA VAL A 282 16.51 -3.98 -2.67
C VAL A 282 15.43 -5.05 -2.62
N THR A 283 14.46 -4.86 -1.75
CA THR A 283 13.35 -5.79 -1.52
C THR A 283 12.02 -5.11 -1.80
N GLY A 284 10.89 -5.82 -1.73
CA GLY A 284 9.56 -5.21 -1.90
C GLY A 284 9.19 -4.14 -0.86
N TRP A 285 9.98 -3.97 0.21
CA TRP A 285 9.83 -2.88 1.18
C TRP A 285 10.69 -1.65 0.87
N SER A 286 11.59 -1.77 -0.10
CA SER A 286 12.50 -0.73 -0.51
C SER A 286 11.83 0.17 -1.56
N THR A 287 12.31 1.40 -1.67
CA THR A 287 11.80 2.35 -2.69
C THR A 287 12.99 3.01 -3.37
N ILE A 288 13.04 2.93 -4.70
CA ILE A 288 14.05 3.61 -5.52
C ILE A 288 13.43 4.91 -6.04
N MET A 289 14.15 6.02 -5.86
CA MET A 289 13.83 7.32 -6.42
C MET A 289 14.96 7.76 -7.33
N PHE A 290 14.61 8.52 -8.37
CA PHE A 290 15.53 8.96 -9.41
C PHE A 290 15.57 10.50 -9.43
N PRO A 291 16.51 11.14 -8.71
CA PRO A 291 16.58 12.60 -8.62
C PRO A 291 16.83 13.32 -9.96
N GLU A 292 17.38 12.61 -10.96
CA GLU A 292 17.73 13.13 -12.28
C GLU A 292 16.67 12.79 -13.35
N ARG A 293 15.92 11.68 -13.24
CA ARG A 293 14.87 11.32 -14.22
C ARG A 293 13.76 12.37 -14.22
N GLY A 294 13.35 12.79 -15.41
CA GLY A 294 12.26 13.75 -15.58
C GLY A 294 12.63 15.18 -15.18
N ARG A 295 13.91 15.57 -15.23
CA ARG A 295 14.31 16.98 -15.32
C ARG A 295 14.25 17.40 -16.81
N TRP A 296 13.43 18.39 -17.13
CA TRP A 296 13.17 18.83 -18.51
C TRP A 296 13.95 20.11 -18.88
N TRP A 297 15.03 20.42 -18.17
CA TRP A 297 15.86 21.59 -18.42
C TRP A 297 17.33 21.34 -18.03
N GLU A 298 18.23 21.65 -18.95
CA GLU A 298 19.67 21.93 -18.72
C GLU A 298 19.87 23.43 -18.51
#